data_AF-R1DHD6-F1
#
_entry.id   AF-R1DHD6-F1
#
_cell.length_a   1.000
_cell.length_b   1.000
_cell.length_c   1.000
_cell.angle_alpha   90.00
_cell.angle_beta   90.00
_cell.angle_gamma   90.00
#
_symmetry.space_group_name_H-M   'P 1'
#
loop_
_entity.id
_entity.type
_entity.pdbx_description
1 polymer ?
#
loop_
_entity_poly.entity_id
_entity_poly.type
_entity_poly.pdbx_seq_one_letter_code
_entity_poly.pdbx_strand_id
1 'polypeptide(L)'
;MVVAVAHLFRHGQRSPYPPPLSESAAGPSIWTSRLSPPAESWNLTASAFDAQHLTPHGAALLRHLGQYLAVDYRYPDPCAADVTLIADGTSFRDVQSARAFAGGFFGRRSCSAARAAAIVEATAAAQPLLLPLVSDDVEAGCAGPSEADVLRSFGGDVDALAAAYKPQIDRVGSLLGCCSAEAVSGVEPFAWGELTLSELSELYRVHQRVMCVVLGGRTTHLAGGSFLSFELRYDAPTSVAPDPDGGWRVVGFFTAATVLQQRRRTPLVPPHPPPGRATVLDVPYSQFRDLVLAAVDPRCVLQPLRDTTARLRDRAPPPSSPLDSTPAVLAAAVVGFACSLCGVLMVRVSRPYLQMP
;
A
#
# COMPACT_ATOMS: atom_id res chain seq x y z
N MET A 1 22.46 5.29 9.15
CA MET A 1 22.79 4.99 7.72
C MET A 1 21.78 3.99 7.18
N VAL A 2 21.18 4.20 6.00
CA VAL A 2 20.16 3.27 5.44
C VAL A 2 20.85 2.06 4.80
N VAL A 3 20.54 0.87 5.30
CA VAL A 3 21.12 -0.40 4.86
C VAL A 3 20.21 -1.11 3.87
N ALA A 4 18.92 -1.16 4.18
CA ALA A 4 17.91 -1.78 3.32
C ALA A 4 16.59 -1.02 3.41
N VAL A 5 15.79 -1.15 2.37
CA VAL A 5 14.46 -0.56 2.28
C VAL A 5 13.50 -1.63 1.78
N ALA A 6 12.31 -1.66 2.37
CA ALA A 6 11.16 -2.40 1.86
C ALA A 6 10.01 -1.42 1.67
N HIS A 7 9.42 -1.43 0.47
CA HIS A 7 8.21 -0.67 0.17
C HIS A 7 7.02 -1.62 0.01
N LEU A 8 5.82 -1.17 0.38
CA LEU A 8 4.56 -1.82 0.11
C LEU A 8 3.64 -0.78 -0.54
N PHE A 9 3.46 -0.86 -1.85
CA PHE A 9 2.62 0.09 -2.59
C PHE A 9 1.25 -0.49 -2.85
N ARG A 10 0.21 0.31 -2.62
CA ARG A 10 -1.10 0.08 -3.26
C ARG A 10 -0.98 0.34 -4.76
N HIS A 11 -1.69 -0.42 -5.59
CA HIS A 11 -1.87 -0.08 -7.00
C HIS A 11 -2.33 1.38 -7.20
N GLY A 12 -2.11 1.92 -8.40
CA GLY A 12 -2.58 3.24 -8.76
C GLY A 12 -4.09 3.28 -9.01
N GLN A 13 -4.61 4.44 -9.41
CA GLN A 13 -6.05 4.60 -9.67
C GLN A 13 -6.56 3.69 -10.81
N ARG A 14 -7.63 2.95 -10.53
CA ARG A 14 -8.34 2.04 -11.44
C ARG A 14 -9.84 2.37 -11.51
N SER A 15 -10.57 1.67 -12.39
CA SER A 15 -12.04 1.60 -12.33
C SER A 15 -12.53 0.93 -11.04
N PRO A 16 -13.76 1.22 -10.59
CA PRO A 16 -14.35 0.57 -9.42
C PRO A 16 -14.55 -0.94 -9.66
N TYR A 17 -14.62 -1.71 -8.56
CA TYR A 17 -15.18 -3.07 -8.64
C TYR A 17 -16.65 -2.96 -9.04
N PRO A 18 -17.23 -3.96 -9.71
CA PRO A 18 -18.68 -4.07 -9.75
C PRO A 18 -19.22 -4.06 -8.30
N PRO A 19 -20.35 -3.37 -8.03
CA PRO A 19 -20.89 -3.34 -6.69
C PRO A 19 -21.22 -4.76 -6.23
N PRO A 20 -21.11 -5.07 -4.93
CA PRO A 20 -21.62 -6.32 -4.39
C PRO A 20 -23.08 -6.49 -4.83
N LEU A 21 -23.46 -7.70 -5.25
CA LEU A 21 -24.79 -7.99 -5.77
C LEU A 21 -25.13 -7.24 -7.08
N SER A 22 -24.13 -6.87 -7.90
CA SER A 22 -24.38 -6.39 -9.27
C SER A 22 -25.14 -7.38 -10.14
N GLU A 23 -25.11 -8.66 -9.75
CA GLU A 23 -25.91 -9.74 -10.34
C GLU A 23 -27.37 -9.77 -9.86
N SER A 24 -27.73 -8.98 -8.84
CA SER A 24 -29.14 -8.80 -8.47
C SER A 24 -29.90 -8.13 -9.62
N ALA A 25 -31.17 -8.51 -9.80
CA ALA A 25 -32.01 -7.98 -10.88
C ALA A 25 -32.14 -6.44 -10.88
N ALA A 26 -31.87 -5.79 -9.75
CA ALA A 26 -31.91 -4.34 -9.61
C ALA A 26 -30.52 -3.67 -9.77
N GLY A 27 -29.43 -4.42 -9.82
CA GLY A 27 -28.08 -3.91 -10.08
C GLY A 27 -27.64 -2.79 -9.14
N PRO A 28 -26.76 -1.86 -9.57
CA PRO A 28 -26.31 -0.72 -8.76
C PRO A 28 -27.45 0.23 -8.33
N SER A 29 -28.59 0.16 -9.01
CA SER A 29 -29.72 1.07 -8.78
C SER A 29 -30.40 0.87 -7.42
N ILE A 30 -30.13 -0.23 -6.73
CA ILE A 30 -30.56 -0.44 -5.34
C ILE A 30 -29.88 0.53 -4.36
N TRP A 31 -28.70 1.06 -4.72
CA TRP A 31 -27.91 1.92 -3.84
C TRP A 31 -27.89 3.38 -4.29
N THR A 32 -28.14 3.66 -5.57
CA THR A 32 -28.02 5.01 -6.14
C THR A 32 -28.92 5.20 -7.34
N SER A 33 -29.53 6.39 -7.46
CA SER A 33 -30.24 6.81 -8.68
C SER A 33 -29.30 7.38 -9.76
N ARG A 34 -28.01 7.54 -9.42
CA ARG A 34 -27.01 8.16 -10.28
C ARG A 34 -26.35 7.10 -11.14
N LEU A 35 -26.16 7.44 -12.42
CA LEU A 35 -25.47 6.55 -13.36
C LEU A 35 -23.97 6.54 -13.05
N SER A 36 -23.39 5.34 -13.00
CA SER A 36 -21.94 5.18 -12.97
C SER A 36 -21.33 5.74 -14.26
N PRO A 37 -20.23 6.51 -14.19
CA PRO A 37 -19.55 6.99 -15.38
C PRO A 37 -19.08 5.81 -16.25
N PRO A 38 -19.26 5.86 -17.58
CA PRO A 38 -18.92 4.75 -18.47
C PRO A 38 -17.39 4.63 -18.64
N ALA A 39 -16.91 3.52 -19.20
CA ALA A 39 -15.47 3.22 -19.33
C ALA A 39 -14.64 4.35 -19.97
N GLU A 40 -15.22 5.04 -20.96
CA GLU A 40 -14.57 6.12 -21.71
C GLU A 40 -14.27 7.32 -20.80
N SER A 41 -15.11 7.59 -19.80
CA SER A 41 -14.87 8.67 -18.82
C SER A 41 -13.62 8.42 -17.96
N TRP A 42 -13.17 7.17 -17.88
CA TRP A 42 -11.95 6.76 -17.20
C TRP A 42 -10.76 6.63 -18.15
N ASN A 43 -10.95 6.95 -19.44
CA ASN A 43 -10.00 6.71 -20.53
C ASN A 43 -9.58 5.23 -20.64
N LEU A 44 -10.56 4.33 -20.49
CA LEU A 44 -10.39 2.88 -20.63
C LEU A 44 -11.31 2.36 -21.73
N THR A 45 -10.95 1.22 -22.32
CA THR A 45 -11.92 0.41 -23.09
C THR A 45 -12.86 -0.29 -22.12
N ALA A 46 -14.05 -0.72 -22.58
CA ALA A 46 -14.96 -1.51 -21.76
C ALA A 46 -14.28 -2.73 -21.13
N SER A 47 -13.54 -3.52 -21.94
CA SER A 47 -12.78 -4.67 -21.45
C SER A 47 -11.74 -4.33 -20.37
N ALA A 48 -11.02 -3.22 -20.53
CA ALA A 48 -10.03 -2.77 -19.55
C ALA A 48 -10.71 -2.22 -18.27
N PHE A 49 -11.88 -1.61 -18.40
CA PHE A 49 -12.68 -1.15 -17.27
C PHE A 49 -13.19 -2.34 -16.44
N ASP A 50 -13.75 -3.36 -17.09
CA ASP A 50 -14.28 -4.56 -16.46
C ASP A 50 -13.17 -5.41 -15.81
N ALA A 51 -12.02 -5.52 -16.49
CA ALA A 51 -10.81 -6.17 -15.96
C ALA A 51 -10.05 -5.30 -14.95
N GLN A 52 -10.59 -4.14 -14.58
CA GLN A 52 -10.04 -3.23 -13.57
C GLN A 52 -8.59 -2.80 -13.84
N HIS A 53 -8.27 -2.55 -15.09
CA HIS A 53 -6.97 -2.02 -15.47
C HIS A 53 -6.70 -0.68 -14.78
N LEU A 54 -5.42 -0.39 -14.64
CA LEU A 54 -4.94 0.89 -14.20
C LEU A 54 -5.34 1.96 -15.21
N THR A 55 -5.93 3.06 -14.74
CA THR A 55 -6.21 4.22 -15.60
C THR A 55 -4.91 4.87 -16.08
N PRO A 56 -4.90 5.58 -17.22
CA PRO A 56 -3.75 6.36 -17.65
C PRO A 56 -3.28 7.36 -16.58
N HIS A 57 -4.23 7.88 -15.81
CA HIS A 57 -3.98 8.78 -14.70
C HIS A 57 -3.25 8.07 -13.54
N GLY A 58 -3.72 6.89 -13.12
CA GLY A 58 -3.08 6.07 -12.11
C GLY A 58 -1.66 5.66 -12.49
N ALA A 59 -1.44 5.31 -13.76
CA ALA A 59 -0.12 4.98 -14.29
C ALA A 59 0.85 6.17 -14.24
N ALA A 60 0.38 7.38 -14.55
CA ALA A 60 1.20 8.59 -14.46
C ALA A 60 1.64 8.90 -13.02
N LEU A 61 0.73 8.76 -12.05
CA LEU A 61 1.05 8.98 -10.63
C LEU A 61 2.11 8.00 -10.12
N LEU A 62 2.01 6.72 -10.46
CA LEU A 62 3.02 5.73 -10.08
C LEU A 62 4.38 5.97 -10.73
N ARG A 63 4.39 6.48 -11.97
CA ARG A 63 5.63 6.93 -12.60
C ARG A 63 6.26 8.08 -11.83
N HIS A 64 5.47 9.08 -11.43
CA HIS A 64 5.96 10.18 -10.59
C HIS A 64 6.46 9.71 -9.24
N LEU A 65 5.85 8.67 -8.67
CA LEU A 65 6.29 8.05 -7.44
C LEU A 65 7.65 7.36 -7.58
N GLY A 66 7.84 6.61 -8.68
CA GLY A 66 9.15 6.04 -9.01
C GLY A 66 10.23 7.11 -9.12
N GLN A 67 9.93 8.21 -9.82
CA GLN A 67 10.84 9.36 -9.96
C GLN A 67 11.19 9.97 -8.59
N TYR A 68 10.18 10.16 -7.74
CA TYR A 68 10.36 10.67 -6.39
C TYR A 68 11.32 9.81 -5.58
N LEU A 69 11.14 8.49 -5.57
CA LEU A 69 12.01 7.58 -4.81
C LEU A 69 13.43 7.48 -5.37
N ALA A 70 13.59 7.58 -6.70
CA ALA A 70 14.91 7.62 -7.32
C ALA A 70 15.72 8.83 -6.82
N VAL A 71 15.07 9.99 -6.66
CA VAL A 71 15.67 11.22 -6.14
C VAL A 71 15.87 11.16 -4.63
N ASP A 72 14.88 10.71 -3.86
CA ASP A 72 14.91 10.70 -2.38
C ASP A 72 16.09 9.86 -1.85
N TYR A 73 16.29 8.68 -2.43
CA TYR A 73 17.40 7.80 -2.06
C TYR A 73 18.73 8.15 -2.75
N ARG A 74 18.76 9.21 -3.57
CA ARG A 74 19.94 9.72 -4.28
C ARG A 74 20.72 8.62 -5.01
N TYR A 75 20.03 7.76 -5.76
CA TYR A 75 20.73 6.75 -6.55
C TYR A 75 21.55 7.42 -7.66
N PRO A 76 22.88 7.29 -7.66
CA PRO A 76 23.71 7.85 -8.74
C PRO A 76 23.37 7.21 -10.08
N ASP A 77 23.06 5.91 -10.04
CA ASP A 77 22.51 5.14 -11.16
C ASP A 77 21.44 4.17 -10.64
N PRO A 78 20.13 4.50 -10.78
CA PRO A 78 19.04 3.59 -10.44
C PRO A 78 19.14 2.22 -11.14
N CYS A 79 19.80 2.13 -12.30
CA CYS A 79 19.91 0.89 -13.05
C CYS A 79 20.87 -0.11 -12.43
N ALA A 80 21.91 0.39 -11.76
CA ALA A 80 22.85 -0.41 -11.00
C ALA A 80 22.31 -0.80 -9.61
N ALA A 81 21.15 -0.27 -9.21
CA ALA A 81 20.57 -0.61 -7.91
C ALA A 81 20.11 -2.08 -7.87
N ASP A 82 20.40 -2.74 -6.75
CA ASP A 82 19.89 -4.09 -6.46
C ASP A 82 18.42 -4.00 -6.03
N VAL A 83 17.54 -3.92 -7.04
CA VAL A 83 16.08 -3.79 -6.88
C VAL A 83 15.34 -4.98 -7.47
N THR A 84 14.57 -5.64 -6.61
CA THR A 84 13.53 -6.61 -7.00
C THR A 84 12.18 -5.93 -6.97
N LEU A 85 11.35 -6.14 -8.00
CA LEU A 85 9.94 -5.73 -8.03
C LEU A 85 9.07 -6.98 -8.01
N ILE A 86 8.12 -7.05 -7.09
CA ILE A 86 7.19 -8.18 -6.96
C ILE A 86 5.78 -7.62 -7.07
N ALA A 87 4.89 -8.22 -7.86
CA ALA A 87 3.49 -7.79 -7.99
C ALA A 87 2.56 -9.00 -7.90
N ASP A 88 1.30 -8.77 -7.57
CA ASP A 88 0.29 -9.81 -7.71
C ASP A 88 0.09 -10.16 -9.20
N GLY A 89 0.47 -11.38 -9.56
CA GLY A 89 0.37 -11.89 -10.92
C GLY A 89 -1.04 -12.29 -11.33
N THR A 90 -2.00 -12.36 -10.39
CA THR A 90 -3.42 -12.57 -10.72
C THR A 90 -4.14 -11.25 -11.01
N SER A 91 -3.52 -10.11 -10.71
CA SER A 91 -4.11 -8.78 -10.76
C SER A 91 -3.43 -7.88 -11.79
N PHE A 92 -4.12 -7.60 -12.90
CA PHE A 92 -3.60 -6.74 -13.98
C PHE A 92 -3.17 -5.35 -13.49
N ARG A 93 -3.92 -4.75 -12.56
CA ARG A 93 -3.63 -3.43 -11.99
C ARG A 93 -2.32 -3.41 -11.22
N ASP A 94 -1.96 -4.48 -10.52
CA ASP A 94 -0.75 -4.55 -9.70
C ASP A 94 0.49 -4.71 -10.58
N VAL A 95 0.42 -5.59 -11.58
CA VAL A 95 1.48 -5.72 -12.59
C VAL A 95 1.68 -4.41 -13.37
N GLN A 96 0.59 -3.77 -13.83
CA GLN A 96 0.66 -2.48 -14.50
C GLN A 96 1.23 -1.38 -13.59
N SER A 97 0.91 -1.44 -12.30
CA SER A 97 1.42 -0.50 -11.30
C SER A 97 2.94 -0.65 -11.13
N ALA A 98 3.43 -1.89 -11.00
CA ALA A 98 4.85 -2.19 -10.92
C ALA A 98 5.61 -1.74 -12.17
N ARG A 99 5.04 -1.94 -13.37
CA ARG A 99 5.62 -1.47 -14.64
C ARG A 99 5.66 0.06 -14.71
N ALA A 100 4.59 0.74 -14.32
CA ALA A 100 4.53 2.21 -14.31
C ALA A 100 5.55 2.82 -13.33
N PHE A 101 5.66 2.22 -12.13
CA PHE A 101 6.68 2.56 -11.14
C PHE A 101 8.09 2.38 -11.69
N ALA A 102 8.40 1.24 -12.30
CA ALA A 102 9.70 0.97 -12.93
C ALA A 102 10.05 2.01 -14.01
N GLY A 103 9.05 2.44 -14.79
CA GLY A 103 9.15 3.55 -15.75
C GLY A 103 9.63 4.86 -15.12
N GLY A 104 9.22 5.13 -13.88
CA GLY A 104 9.61 6.32 -13.14
C GLY A 104 10.97 6.19 -12.45
N PHE A 105 11.18 5.08 -11.75
CA PHE A 105 12.34 4.87 -10.89
C PHE A 105 13.64 4.71 -11.67
N PHE A 106 13.61 3.95 -12.77
CA PHE A 106 14.82 3.64 -13.53
C PHE A 106 15.16 4.69 -14.60
N GLY A 107 14.17 5.48 -15.05
CA GLY A 107 14.31 6.65 -15.93
C GLY A 107 14.81 6.38 -17.36
N ARG A 108 15.88 5.60 -17.54
CA ARG A 108 16.44 5.20 -18.84
C ARG A 108 15.57 4.12 -19.46
N ARG A 109 15.12 4.34 -20.70
CA ARG A 109 14.18 3.44 -21.41
C ARG A 109 14.64 1.99 -21.45
N SER A 110 15.90 1.72 -21.77
CA SER A 110 16.45 0.36 -21.84
C SER A 110 16.43 -0.36 -20.49
N CYS A 111 16.84 0.36 -19.45
CA CYS A 111 16.89 -0.15 -18.09
C CYS A 111 15.50 -0.35 -17.47
N SER A 112 14.59 0.61 -17.67
CA SER A 112 13.19 0.47 -17.27
C SER A 112 12.53 -0.73 -17.95
N ALA A 113 12.77 -0.94 -19.24
CA ALA A 113 12.23 -2.10 -19.96
C ALA A 113 12.78 -3.43 -19.41
N ALA A 114 14.09 -3.51 -19.16
CA ALA A 114 14.71 -4.70 -18.55
C ALA A 114 14.14 -4.98 -17.15
N ARG A 115 13.97 -3.94 -16.33
CA ARG A 115 13.42 -4.08 -14.97
C ARG A 115 11.93 -4.40 -14.97
N ALA A 116 11.16 -3.86 -15.90
CA ALA A 116 9.76 -4.21 -16.09
C ALA A 116 9.58 -5.66 -16.54
N ALA A 117 10.50 -6.17 -17.37
CA ALA A 117 10.52 -7.59 -17.78
C ALA A 117 10.97 -8.53 -16.64
N ALA A 118 11.68 -8.01 -15.64
CA ALA A 118 12.14 -8.76 -14.47
C ALA A 118 11.19 -8.65 -13.25
N ILE A 119 9.98 -8.13 -13.43
CA ILE A 119 8.97 -8.11 -12.36
C ILE A 119 8.60 -9.56 -12.04
N VAL A 120 8.64 -9.90 -10.75
CA VAL A 120 8.17 -11.18 -10.25
C VAL A 120 6.66 -11.10 -10.10
N GLU A 121 5.94 -11.66 -11.07
CA GLU A 121 4.48 -11.79 -11.02
C GLU A 121 4.12 -13.01 -10.14
N ALA A 122 3.76 -12.74 -8.89
CA ALA A 122 3.49 -13.79 -7.93
C ALA A 122 2.14 -14.44 -8.20
N THR A 123 2.13 -15.74 -8.40
CA THR A 123 0.93 -16.56 -8.59
C THR A 123 1.01 -17.79 -7.71
N ALA A 124 -0.11 -18.50 -7.51
CA ALA A 124 -0.11 -19.74 -6.75
C ALA A 124 0.82 -20.79 -7.36
N ALA A 125 0.96 -20.80 -8.70
CA ALA A 125 1.80 -21.74 -9.42
C ALA A 125 3.29 -21.35 -9.42
N ALA A 126 3.60 -20.07 -9.60
CA ALA A 126 4.99 -19.62 -9.77
C ALA A 126 5.67 -19.24 -8.44
N GLN A 127 4.93 -18.59 -7.53
CA GLN A 127 5.46 -18.01 -6.29
C GLN A 127 4.48 -18.14 -5.13
N PRO A 128 4.13 -19.36 -4.71
CA PRO A 128 3.11 -19.60 -3.67
C PRO A 128 3.44 -18.96 -2.31
N LEU A 129 4.71 -18.65 -2.05
CA LEU A 129 5.15 -17.98 -0.82
C LEU A 129 5.04 -16.45 -0.87
N LEU A 130 5.02 -15.88 -2.07
CA LEU A 130 4.90 -14.44 -2.28
C LEU A 130 3.45 -14.05 -2.51
N LEU A 131 2.62 -14.93 -3.07
CA LEU A 131 1.21 -14.63 -3.36
C LEU A 131 0.45 -14.11 -2.12
N PRO A 132 0.52 -14.73 -0.92
CA PRO A 132 -0.19 -14.23 0.26
C PRO A 132 0.28 -12.84 0.72
N LEU A 133 1.48 -12.42 0.29
CA LEU A 133 2.02 -11.10 0.62
C LEU A 133 1.50 -10.02 -0.32
N VAL A 134 1.17 -10.38 -1.56
CA VAL A 134 0.85 -9.40 -2.61
C VAL A 134 -0.57 -9.47 -3.11
N SER A 135 -1.29 -10.56 -2.87
CA SER A 135 -2.67 -10.73 -3.31
C SER A 135 -3.67 -10.22 -2.28
N ASP A 136 -4.75 -9.63 -2.76
CA ASP A 136 -5.92 -9.30 -1.96
C ASP A 136 -6.90 -10.47 -1.79
N ASP A 137 -6.69 -11.57 -2.53
CA ASP A 137 -7.52 -12.77 -2.43
C ASP A 137 -7.01 -13.72 -1.34
N VAL A 138 -7.89 -14.03 -0.37
CA VAL A 138 -7.64 -14.95 0.75
C VAL A 138 -7.76 -16.39 0.26
N GLU A 139 -6.93 -16.82 -0.70
CA GLU A 139 -7.00 -18.18 -1.26
C GLU A 139 -5.99 -19.16 -0.64
N ALA A 140 -5.04 -18.68 0.17
CA ALA A 140 -3.90 -19.50 0.61
C ALA A 140 -4.13 -20.34 1.89
N GLY A 141 -5.32 -20.93 2.07
CA GLY A 141 -5.59 -21.90 3.15
C GLY A 141 -5.47 -21.36 4.59
N CYS A 142 -5.33 -20.04 4.75
CA CYS A 142 -5.46 -19.35 6.02
C CYS A 142 -6.94 -18.98 6.19
N ALA A 143 -7.57 -19.37 7.30
CA ALA A 143 -8.87 -18.85 7.62
C ALA A 143 -8.73 -17.34 7.85
N GLY A 144 -9.47 -16.54 7.08
CA GLY A 144 -9.61 -15.11 7.36
C GLY A 144 -10.12 -14.86 8.79
N PRO A 145 -10.10 -13.60 9.26
CA PRO A 145 -10.62 -13.27 10.58
C PRO A 145 -12.08 -13.73 10.70
N SER A 146 -12.44 -14.30 11.86
CA SER A 146 -13.83 -14.65 12.11
C SER A 146 -14.68 -13.38 12.21
N GLU A 147 -16.00 -13.49 12.02
CA GLU A 147 -16.91 -12.35 12.23
C GLU A 147 -16.73 -11.72 13.62
N ALA A 148 -16.50 -12.53 14.65
CA ALA A 148 -16.22 -12.06 16.00
C ALA A 148 -14.91 -11.27 16.10
N ASP A 149 -13.88 -11.65 15.35
CA ASP A 149 -12.61 -10.91 15.29
C ASP A 149 -12.77 -9.59 14.55
N VAL A 150 -13.54 -9.58 13.45
CA VAL A 150 -13.89 -8.37 12.70
C VAL A 150 -14.71 -7.42 13.58
N LEU A 151 -15.75 -7.91 14.25
CA LEU A 151 -16.57 -7.12 15.19
C LEU A 151 -15.73 -6.52 16.30
N ARG A 152 -14.87 -7.33 16.95
CA ARG A 152 -13.98 -6.87 18.02
C ARG A 152 -13.05 -5.76 17.57
N SER A 153 -12.63 -5.76 16.31
CA SER A 153 -11.72 -4.75 15.77
C SER A 153 -12.29 -3.32 15.88
N PHE A 154 -13.60 -3.14 15.74
CA PHE A 154 -14.27 -1.84 15.89
C PHE A 154 -15.11 -1.71 17.16
N GLY A 155 -14.89 -2.57 18.17
CA GLY A 155 -15.54 -2.50 19.49
C GLY A 155 -16.80 -3.35 19.65
N GLY A 156 -17.21 -4.10 18.63
CA GLY A 156 -18.28 -5.10 18.70
C GLY A 156 -19.71 -4.55 18.57
N ASP A 157 -19.88 -3.23 18.46
CA ASP A 157 -21.18 -2.57 18.37
C ASP A 157 -21.32 -1.84 17.02
N VAL A 158 -21.98 -2.52 16.07
CA VAL A 158 -22.20 -2.02 14.71
C VAL A 158 -23.12 -0.78 14.73
N ASP A 159 -24.12 -0.76 15.61
CA ASP A 159 -25.07 0.35 15.69
C ASP A 159 -24.41 1.60 16.25
N ALA A 160 -23.59 1.46 17.29
CA ALA A 160 -22.78 2.57 17.80
C ALA A 160 -21.78 3.07 16.75
N LEU A 161 -21.17 2.18 15.97
CA LEU A 161 -20.30 2.56 14.86
C LEU A 161 -21.07 3.35 13.79
N ALA A 162 -22.24 2.87 13.38
CA ALA A 162 -23.10 3.55 12.40
C ALA A 162 -23.57 4.91 12.92
N ALA A 163 -23.99 5.00 14.18
CA ALA A 163 -24.39 6.26 14.81
C ALA A 163 -23.22 7.27 14.87
N ALA A 164 -22.02 6.80 15.21
CA ALA A 164 -20.82 7.64 15.26
C ALA A 164 -20.43 8.21 13.88
N TYR A 165 -20.80 7.52 12.78
CA TYR A 165 -20.54 7.95 11.41
C TYR A 165 -21.79 8.43 10.65
N LYS A 166 -22.93 8.61 11.35
CA LYS A 166 -24.20 9.01 10.73
C LYS A 166 -24.07 10.26 9.85
N PRO A 167 -23.40 11.36 10.28
CA PRO A 167 -23.26 12.54 9.42
C PRO A 167 -22.57 12.25 8.08
N GLN A 168 -21.57 11.36 8.07
CA GLN A 168 -20.86 10.97 6.86
C GLN A 168 -21.68 10.02 5.99
N ILE A 169 -22.42 9.09 6.61
CA ILE A 169 -23.36 8.21 5.91
C ILE A 169 -24.44 9.04 5.21
N ASP A 170 -25.07 9.99 5.92
CA ASP A 170 -26.09 10.87 5.37
C ASP A 170 -25.54 11.71 4.20
N ARG A 171 -24.29 12.20 4.34
CA ARG A 171 -23.62 12.94 3.27
C ARG A 171 -23.37 12.07 2.04
N VAL A 172 -22.86 10.84 2.20
CA VAL A 172 -22.71 9.90 1.08
C VAL A 172 -24.07 9.59 0.45
N GLY A 173 -25.12 9.40 1.24
CA GLY A 173 -26.49 9.23 0.77
C GLY A 173 -26.94 10.37 -0.15
N SER A 174 -26.75 11.63 0.28
CA SER A 174 -27.06 12.81 -0.56
C SER A 174 -26.28 12.82 -1.88
N LEU A 175 -25.01 12.43 -1.85
CA LEU A 175 -24.14 12.41 -3.03
C LEU A 175 -24.44 11.25 -3.97
N LEU A 176 -25.02 10.16 -3.47
CA LEU A 176 -25.47 9.04 -4.28
C LEU A 176 -26.89 9.27 -4.79
N GLY A 177 -27.56 10.37 -4.43
CA GLY A 177 -28.98 10.56 -4.74
C GLY A 177 -29.83 9.43 -4.15
N CYS A 178 -29.43 8.92 -2.98
CA CYS A 178 -30.07 7.85 -2.25
C CYS A 178 -30.72 8.42 -0.98
N CYS A 179 -31.94 8.00 -0.67
CA CYS A 179 -32.64 8.26 0.59
C CYS A 179 -32.72 9.74 1.04
N SER A 180 -32.89 10.67 0.11
CA SER A 180 -33.68 11.88 0.36
C SER A 180 -34.59 12.14 -0.84
N ALA A 181 -35.84 12.50 -0.57
CA ALA A 181 -36.91 12.69 -1.56
C ALA A 181 -36.68 13.86 -2.54
N GLU A 182 -35.57 14.60 -2.45
CA GLU A 182 -35.34 15.82 -3.23
C GLU A 182 -33.85 15.96 -3.56
N ALA A 183 -33.44 15.61 -4.79
CA ALA A 183 -32.12 15.98 -5.31
C ALA A 183 -32.17 16.19 -6.83
N VAL A 184 -32.80 17.32 -7.18
CA VAL A 184 -32.76 17.95 -8.51
C VAL A 184 -31.48 18.78 -8.58
N SER A 185 -30.50 18.45 -9.43
CA SER A 185 -29.44 19.41 -9.84
C SER A 185 -28.59 18.88 -11.00
N GLY A 186 -29.13 18.92 -12.21
CA GLY A 186 -28.33 18.63 -13.40
C GLY A 186 -26.98 19.37 -13.42
N VAL A 187 -25.95 18.61 -13.80
CA VAL A 187 -24.62 19.00 -14.32
C VAL A 187 -23.43 19.00 -13.34
N GLU A 188 -22.29 18.56 -13.88
CA GLU A 188 -20.90 18.67 -13.42
C GLU A 188 -20.53 19.97 -12.66
N PRO A 189 -19.46 19.96 -11.81
CA PRO A 189 -18.33 18.99 -11.78
C PRO A 189 -18.00 18.36 -10.40
N PHE A 190 -17.44 17.13 -10.38
CA PHE A 190 -16.99 16.34 -9.20
C PHE A 190 -18.01 16.18 -8.07
N ALA A 191 -18.46 14.94 -7.86
CA ALA A 191 -19.66 14.67 -7.05
C ALA A 191 -20.83 15.58 -7.46
N TRP A 192 -20.96 15.85 -8.77
CA TRP A 192 -21.99 16.71 -9.33
C TRP A 192 -21.98 18.15 -8.79
N GLY A 193 -20.79 18.69 -8.44
CA GLY A 193 -20.62 20.05 -7.92
C GLY A 193 -20.71 20.16 -6.40
N GLU A 194 -21.11 19.09 -5.73
CA GLU A 194 -21.58 19.13 -4.34
C GLU A 194 -20.48 19.00 -3.28
N LEU A 195 -19.25 18.60 -3.66
CA LEU A 195 -18.16 18.42 -2.70
C LEU A 195 -17.05 19.45 -2.87
N THR A 196 -16.73 20.15 -1.78
CA THR A 196 -15.44 20.82 -1.63
C THR A 196 -14.32 19.80 -1.40
N LEU A 197 -13.07 20.19 -1.72
CA LEU A 197 -11.90 19.33 -1.48
C LEU A 197 -11.68 19.01 0.01
N SER A 198 -12.07 19.92 0.91
CA SER A 198 -12.03 19.69 2.36
C SER A 198 -13.01 18.62 2.81
N GLU A 199 -14.24 18.62 2.29
CA GLU A 199 -15.25 17.62 2.64
C GLU A 199 -14.90 16.23 2.10
N LEU A 200 -14.34 16.16 0.89
CA LEU A 200 -13.81 14.90 0.36
C LEU A 200 -12.72 14.33 1.26
N SER A 201 -11.80 15.18 1.74
CA SER A 201 -10.74 14.75 2.65
C SER A 201 -11.31 14.15 3.95
N GLU A 202 -12.40 14.69 4.48
CA GLU A 202 -13.06 14.17 5.70
C GLU A 202 -13.79 12.84 5.47
N LEU A 203 -14.54 12.69 4.38
CA LEU A 203 -15.18 11.41 4.03
C LEU A 203 -14.16 10.29 3.83
N TYR A 204 -13.01 10.61 3.23
CA TYR A 204 -11.91 9.67 3.08
C TYR A 204 -11.26 9.29 4.43
N ARG A 205 -11.14 10.23 5.39
CA ARG A 205 -10.65 9.92 6.76
C ARG A 205 -11.51 8.87 7.45
N VAL A 206 -12.82 8.91 7.23
CA VAL A 206 -13.77 7.94 7.81
C VAL A 206 -13.61 6.55 7.21
N HIS A 207 -13.59 6.42 5.88
CA HIS A 207 -13.32 5.13 5.20
C HIS A 207 -12.01 4.49 5.70
N GLN A 208 -11.00 5.30 6.02
CA GLN A 208 -9.70 4.86 6.51
C GLN A 208 -9.68 4.43 7.98
N ARG A 209 -10.48 5.08 8.84
CA ARG A 209 -10.66 4.63 10.23
C ARG A 209 -11.24 3.22 10.28
N VAL A 210 -12.11 2.90 9.34
CA VAL A 210 -12.69 1.56 9.21
C VAL A 210 -11.69 0.55 8.62
N MET A 211 -10.82 0.95 7.70
CA MET A 211 -9.86 0.03 7.05
C MET A 211 -8.52 -0.20 7.79
N CYS A 212 -8.03 0.72 8.64
CA CYS A 212 -6.68 0.65 9.22
C CYS A 212 -6.61 0.15 10.68
N VAL A 213 -7.62 -0.58 11.15
CA VAL A 213 -7.67 -1.07 12.54
C VAL A 213 -6.55 -2.09 12.87
N VAL A 214 -5.97 -2.75 11.87
CA VAL A 214 -5.07 -3.90 12.07
C VAL A 214 -3.68 -3.53 12.63
N LEU A 215 -3.23 -2.26 12.54
CA LEU A 215 -1.87 -1.88 12.96
C LEU A 215 -1.77 -1.07 14.26
N GLY A 216 -2.87 -0.88 15.00
CA GLY A 216 -2.86 -0.12 16.26
C GLY A 216 -2.35 1.34 16.14
N GLY A 217 -2.23 1.86 14.92
CA GLY A 217 -1.67 3.17 14.59
C GLY A 217 -2.74 4.22 14.28
N ARG A 218 -2.39 5.49 14.52
CA ARG A 218 -3.21 6.64 14.08
C ARG A 218 -3.38 6.60 12.55
N THR A 219 -4.62 6.79 12.09
CA THR A 219 -5.04 6.62 10.69
C THR A 219 -4.16 7.30 9.66
N THR A 220 -3.64 6.52 8.71
CA THR A 220 -2.93 7.02 7.53
C THR A 220 -3.71 6.74 6.25
N HIS A 221 -3.75 7.74 5.36
CA HIS A 221 -4.62 7.76 4.21
C HIS A 221 -4.15 6.87 3.03
N LEU A 222 -4.70 5.69 2.77
CA LEU A 222 -4.29 4.86 1.61
C LEU A 222 -4.85 5.38 0.26
N ALA A 223 -4.19 6.36 -0.35
CA ALA A 223 -4.49 6.83 -1.70
C ALA A 223 -4.07 5.82 -2.80
N GLY A 224 -4.63 5.94 -4.01
CA GLY A 224 -4.09 5.20 -5.16
C GLY A 224 -2.62 5.55 -5.37
N GLY A 225 -1.75 4.53 -5.38
CA GLY A 225 -0.30 4.72 -5.45
C GLY A 225 0.36 5.21 -4.14
N SER A 226 -0.33 5.20 -2.99
CA SER A 226 0.36 5.38 -1.71
C SER A 226 1.20 4.14 -1.36
N PHE A 227 2.20 4.32 -0.50
CA PHE A 227 3.01 3.21 -0.01
C PHE A 227 3.45 3.38 1.43
N LEU A 228 3.67 2.23 2.06
CA LEU A 228 4.36 2.12 3.33
C LEU A 228 5.82 1.74 3.06
N SER A 229 6.76 2.34 3.78
CA SER A 229 8.19 2.13 3.64
C SER A 229 8.78 1.76 4.98
N PHE A 230 9.64 0.75 5.02
CA PHE A 230 10.44 0.41 6.18
C PHE A 230 11.90 0.48 5.80
N GLU A 231 12.62 1.39 6.45
CA GLU A 231 14.06 1.54 6.29
C GLU A 231 14.75 0.87 7.47
N LEU A 232 15.59 -0.14 7.18
CA LEU A 232 16.54 -0.66 8.15
C LEU A 232 17.74 0.29 8.19
N ARG A 233 17.97 0.89 9.35
CA ARG A 233 19.05 1.84 9.57
C ARG A 233 20.05 1.30 10.59
N TYR A 234 21.32 1.60 10.35
CA TYR A 234 22.39 1.43 11.32
C TYR A 234 22.92 2.79 11.73
N ASP A 235 22.71 3.16 12.98
CA ASP A 235 23.21 4.40 13.57
C ASP A 235 24.38 4.05 14.49
N ALA A 236 25.59 4.45 14.09
CA ALA A 236 26.80 4.12 14.85
C ALA A 236 26.63 4.58 16.31
N PRO A 237 26.93 3.73 17.31
CA PRO A 237 26.69 4.05 18.71
C PRO A 237 27.40 5.35 19.10
N THR A 238 26.61 6.39 19.38
CA THR A 238 27.14 7.63 19.96
C THR A 238 27.28 7.43 21.46
N SER A 239 28.26 6.62 21.89
CA SER A 239 28.86 6.47 23.23
C SER A 239 28.02 6.49 24.53
N VAL A 240 26.69 6.59 24.51
CA VAL A 240 25.91 7.01 25.70
C VAL A 240 25.07 5.91 26.36
N ALA A 241 24.84 4.77 25.72
CA ALA A 241 24.33 3.55 26.38
C ALA A 241 24.54 2.34 25.47
N PRO A 242 24.68 1.11 26.01
CA PRO A 242 24.59 -0.09 25.20
C PRO A 242 23.18 -0.17 24.60
N ASP A 243 23.06 0.16 23.33
CA ASP A 243 21.89 -0.20 22.53
C ASP A 243 21.85 -1.73 22.44
N PRO A 244 20.81 -2.41 22.94
CA PRO A 244 20.70 -3.87 22.84
C PRO A 244 20.75 -4.36 21.39
N ASP A 245 20.42 -3.48 20.44
CA ASP A 245 20.48 -3.75 19.00
C ASP A 245 21.74 -3.15 18.36
N GLY A 246 22.72 -2.67 19.12
CA GLY A 246 24.01 -2.23 18.60
C GLY A 246 23.96 -1.07 17.58
N GLY A 247 22.89 -0.27 17.58
CA GLY A 247 22.65 0.82 16.63
C GLY A 247 21.61 0.51 15.55
N TRP A 248 21.03 -0.70 15.53
CA TRP A 248 20.05 -1.09 14.51
C TRP A 248 18.64 -0.60 14.82
N ARG A 249 18.03 0.10 13.86
CA ARG A 249 16.69 0.67 13.97
C ARG A 249 15.86 0.43 12.73
N VAL A 250 14.54 0.43 12.88
CA VAL A 250 13.60 0.43 11.77
C VAL A 250 12.78 1.71 11.80
N VAL A 251 12.82 2.45 10.69
CA VAL A 251 12.03 3.66 10.50
C VAL A 251 10.97 3.42 9.45
N GLY A 252 9.71 3.51 9.86
CA GLY A 252 8.53 3.35 9.03
C GLY A 252 8.01 4.69 8.53
N PHE A 253 7.74 4.79 7.23
CA PHE A 253 7.13 5.97 6.62
C PHE A 253 5.89 5.60 5.83
N PHE A 254 4.81 6.34 6.01
CA PHE A 254 3.69 6.34 5.10
C PHE A 254 3.84 7.48 4.09
N THR A 255 3.77 7.18 2.79
CA THR A 255 3.89 8.19 1.73
C THR A 255 2.72 8.13 0.76
N ALA A 256 2.12 9.29 0.44
CA ALA A 256 0.99 9.39 -0.47
C ALA A 256 1.00 10.72 -1.25
N ALA A 257 0.47 10.72 -2.47
CA ALA A 257 0.15 11.96 -3.16
C ALA A 257 -1.06 12.63 -2.49
N THR A 258 -1.04 13.96 -2.35
CA THR A 258 -2.23 14.72 -1.93
C THR A 258 -3.39 14.53 -2.90
N VAL A 259 -4.63 14.78 -2.46
CA VAL A 259 -5.81 14.77 -3.34
C VAL A 259 -5.61 15.69 -4.55
N LEU A 260 -4.99 16.86 -4.35
CA LEU A 260 -4.67 17.78 -5.45
C LEU A 260 -3.62 17.23 -6.39
N GLN A 261 -2.55 16.60 -5.87
CA GLN A 261 -1.52 15.98 -6.71
C GLN A 261 -2.07 14.80 -7.51
N GLN A 262 -2.91 13.98 -6.89
CA GLN A 262 -3.67 12.95 -7.57
C GLN A 262 -4.47 13.61 -8.69
N ARG A 263 -5.46 14.45 -8.37
CA ARG A 263 -6.33 15.11 -9.36
C ARG A 263 -5.57 15.79 -10.52
N ARG A 264 -4.46 16.47 -10.24
CA ARG A 264 -3.70 17.23 -11.24
C ARG A 264 -2.60 16.45 -11.94
N ARG A 265 -2.33 15.19 -11.55
CA ARG A 265 -1.20 14.39 -12.04
C ARG A 265 0.15 15.10 -11.87
N THR A 266 0.33 15.82 -10.76
CA THR A 266 1.57 16.55 -10.54
C THR A 266 2.58 15.67 -9.80
N PRO A 267 3.89 15.79 -10.10
CA PRO A 267 4.92 15.05 -9.40
C PRO A 267 4.90 15.23 -7.87
N LEU A 268 5.37 14.22 -7.15
CA LEU A 268 5.80 14.39 -5.76
C LEU A 268 7.16 15.09 -5.80
N VAL A 269 7.32 16.17 -5.03
CA VAL A 269 8.55 16.98 -5.02
C VAL A 269 9.28 16.76 -3.69
N PRO A 270 10.43 16.05 -3.67
CA PRO A 270 11.32 16.05 -2.52
C PRO A 270 11.92 17.45 -2.32
N PRO A 271 12.27 17.90 -1.10
CA PRO A 271 12.21 17.22 0.19
C PRO A 271 10.98 17.66 1.02
N HIS A 272 9.92 18.19 0.40
CA HIS A 272 8.91 18.94 1.13
C HIS A 272 8.21 18.08 2.21
N PRO A 273 8.20 18.53 3.48
CA PRO A 273 7.44 17.90 4.55
C PRO A 273 5.93 17.87 4.22
N PRO A 274 5.11 17.08 4.96
CA PRO A 274 3.79 16.62 4.55
C PRO A 274 2.86 17.63 3.85
N PRO A 275 1.95 17.15 2.98
CA PRO A 275 1.10 16.02 3.36
C PRO A 275 1.60 14.64 2.90
N GLY A 276 2.71 14.60 2.16
CA GLY A 276 3.10 13.44 1.39
C GLY A 276 3.89 12.34 2.09
N ARG A 277 4.56 12.57 3.23
CA ARG A 277 5.34 11.55 3.96
C ARG A 277 5.19 11.75 5.47
N ALA A 278 4.77 10.72 6.21
CA ALA A 278 4.65 10.73 7.66
C ALA A 278 5.46 9.58 8.26
N THR A 279 6.27 9.86 9.29
CA THR A 279 6.90 8.81 10.08
C THR A 279 5.82 8.13 10.92
N VAL A 280 5.62 6.83 10.69
CA VAL A 280 4.64 6.01 11.44
C VAL A 280 5.30 5.15 12.50
N LEU A 281 6.61 4.96 12.40
CA LEU A 281 7.40 4.12 13.30
C LEU A 281 8.85 4.60 13.31
N ASP A 282 9.46 4.65 14.49
CA ASP A 282 10.91 4.79 14.64
C ASP A 282 11.31 4.07 15.93
N VAL A 283 11.73 2.80 15.81
CA VAL A 283 11.99 1.92 16.96
C VAL A 283 13.26 1.10 16.77
N PRO A 284 13.88 0.61 17.86
CA PRO A 284 14.95 -0.38 17.77
C PRO A 284 14.51 -1.63 16.99
N TYR A 285 15.46 -2.30 16.33
CA TYR A 285 15.17 -3.48 15.51
C TYR A 285 14.48 -4.61 16.29
N SER A 286 14.93 -4.90 17.52
CA SER A 286 14.32 -5.92 18.38
C SER A 286 12.85 -5.61 18.69
N GLN A 287 12.54 -4.36 19.01
CA GLN A 287 11.16 -3.93 19.26
C GLN A 287 10.31 -4.08 18.00
N PHE A 288 10.81 -3.67 16.83
CA PHE A 288 10.10 -3.86 15.57
C PHE A 288 9.84 -5.34 15.30
N ARG A 289 10.88 -6.18 15.39
CA ARG A 289 10.79 -7.62 15.21
C ARG A 289 9.70 -8.22 16.11
N ASP A 290 9.70 -7.88 17.38
CA ASP A 290 8.75 -8.43 18.35
C ASP A 290 7.31 -7.97 18.03
N LEU A 291 7.11 -6.70 17.66
CA LEU A 291 5.82 -6.17 17.22
C LEU A 291 5.27 -6.90 16.00
N VAL A 292 6.10 -7.08 14.97
CA VAL A 292 5.64 -7.72 13.73
C VAL A 292 5.40 -9.22 13.96
N LEU A 293 6.29 -9.92 14.68
CA LEU A 293 6.12 -11.35 14.96
C LEU A 293 4.92 -11.66 15.87
N ALA A 294 4.50 -10.72 16.71
CA ALA A 294 3.28 -10.83 17.50
C ALA A 294 2.01 -10.72 16.64
N ALA A 295 2.07 -9.99 15.52
CA ALA A 295 0.96 -9.84 14.58
C ALA A 295 0.83 -11.01 13.58
N VAL A 296 1.89 -11.80 13.39
CA VAL A 296 1.86 -12.95 12.48
C VAL A 296 1.14 -14.14 13.09
N ASP A 297 0.05 -14.57 12.45
CA ASP A 297 -0.59 -15.86 12.75
C ASP A 297 0.27 -17.02 12.21
N PRO A 298 0.90 -17.83 13.10
CA PRO A 298 1.79 -18.90 12.67
C PRO A 298 1.08 -19.99 11.86
N ARG A 299 -0.25 -20.11 11.94
CA ARG A 299 -1.04 -21.06 11.14
C ARG A 299 -1.02 -20.69 9.67
N CYS A 300 -0.88 -19.41 9.37
CA CYS A 300 -0.98 -18.85 8.02
C CYS A 300 0.40 -18.71 7.34
N VAL A 301 1.49 -18.95 8.07
CA VAL A 301 2.85 -18.94 7.49
C VAL A 301 3.19 -20.32 6.94
N LEU A 302 3.43 -20.40 5.64
CA LEU A 302 3.87 -21.60 4.92
C LEU A 302 5.39 -21.83 5.08
N GLN A 303 5.84 -23.07 4.88
CA GLN A 303 7.29 -23.34 4.82
C GLN A 303 7.90 -22.84 3.51
N PRO A 304 9.14 -22.32 3.51
CA PRO A 304 10.12 -22.24 4.61
C PRO A 304 10.03 -20.94 5.45
N LEU A 305 9.04 -20.09 5.22
CA LEU A 305 8.87 -18.85 5.97
C LEU A 305 8.59 -19.12 7.46
N ARG A 306 7.89 -20.22 7.77
CA ARG A 306 7.59 -20.61 9.15
C ARG A 306 8.87 -20.86 9.96
N ASP A 307 9.81 -21.66 9.46
CA ASP A 307 11.11 -21.88 10.13
C ASP A 307 11.85 -20.58 10.37
N THR A 308 11.69 -19.66 9.42
CA THR A 308 12.35 -18.38 9.47
C THR A 308 11.72 -17.45 10.53
N THR A 309 10.40 -17.40 10.63
CA THR A 309 9.70 -16.69 11.71
C THR A 309 10.01 -17.28 13.08
N ALA A 310 10.15 -18.62 13.18
CA ALA A 310 10.54 -19.29 14.42
C ALA A 310 11.95 -18.87 14.86
N ARG A 311 12.93 -18.91 13.96
CA ARG A 311 14.30 -18.43 14.25
C ARG A 311 14.35 -16.97 14.69
N LEU A 312 13.52 -16.10 14.11
CA LEU A 312 13.44 -14.72 14.57
C LEU A 312 12.84 -14.58 15.97
N ARG A 313 11.82 -15.38 16.32
CA ARG A 313 11.22 -15.39 17.67
C ARG A 313 12.22 -15.83 18.74
N ASP A 314 13.11 -16.77 18.40
CA ASP A 314 14.15 -17.29 19.31
C ASP A 314 15.32 -16.31 19.53
N ARG A 315 15.08 -15.00 19.31
CA ARG A 315 16.01 -13.89 19.53
C ARG A 315 17.31 -14.00 18.73
N ALA A 316 17.21 -14.39 17.45
CA ALA A 316 18.33 -14.20 16.53
C ALA A 316 18.86 -12.76 16.65
N PRO A 317 20.18 -12.56 16.82
CA PRO A 317 20.75 -11.22 16.89
C PRO A 317 20.44 -10.44 15.61
N PRO A 318 20.45 -9.10 15.64
CA PRO A 318 20.40 -8.32 14.41
C PRO A 318 21.50 -8.80 13.44
N PRO A 319 21.35 -8.59 12.12
CA PRO A 319 22.38 -8.95 11.16
C PRO A 319 23.76 -8.50 11.64
N SER A 320 24.71 -9.44 11.69
CA SER A 320 26.08 -9.19 12.11
C SER A 320 26.82 -8.27 11.14
N SER A 321 26.30 -8.15 9.91
CA SER A 321 26.80 -7.27 8.88
C SER A 321 25.65 -6.62 8.08
N PRO A 322 25.78 -5.34 7.68
CA PRO A 322 24.90 -4.70 6.70
C PRO A 322 24.80 -5.43 5.35
N LEU A 323 25.71 -6.37 5.07
CA LEU A 323 25.77 -7.15 3.84
C LEU A 323 24.99 -8.47 3.92
N ASP A 324 24.63 -8.93 5.14
CA ASP A 324 23.77 -10.10 5.31
C ASP A 324 22.32 -9.70 5.06
N SER A 325 21.86 -9.94 3.83
CA SER A 325 20.60 -9.41 3.28
C SER A 325 19.35 -10.25 3.56
N THR A 326 19.50 -11.39 4.21
CA THR A 326 18.40 -12.30 4.61
C THR A 326 17.37 -11.62 5.54
N PRO A 327 17.78 -10.82 6.55
CA PRO A 327 16.84 -10.16 7.48
C PRO A 327 15.98 -9.06 6.83
N ALA A 328 16.44 -8.43 5.76
CA ALA A 328 15.70 -7.38 5.05
C ALA A 328 14.54 -7.96 4.20
N VAL A 329 14.78 -9.11 3.55
CA VAL A 329 13.73 -9.89 2.88
C VAL A 329 12.71 -10.42 3.90
N LEU A 330 13.19 -10.78 5.10
CA LEU A 330 12.33 -11.21 6.21
C LEU A 330 11.48 -10.08 6.77
N ALA A 331 12.04 -8.91 7.03
CA ALA A 331 11.29 -7.77 7.51
C ALA A 331 10.20 -7.36 6.50
N ALA A 332 10.52 -7.40 5.20
CA ALA A 332 9.54 -7.15 4.13
C ALA A 332 8.44 -8.23 4.07
N ALA A 333 8.80 -9.51 4.18
CA ALA A 333 7.86 -10.62 4.17
C ALA A 333 6.94 -10.64 5.40
N VAL A 334 7.48 -10.36 6.59
CA VAL A 334 6.73 -10.42 7.85
C VAL A 334 5.81 -9.20 7.99
N VAL A 335 6.20 -8.03 7.47
CA VAL A 335 5.32 -6.85 7.40
C VAL A 335 4.24 -6.96 6.33
N GLY A 336 4.57 -7.53 5.16
CA GLY A 336 3.57 -7.83 4.12
C GLY A 336 2.46 -8.73 4.66
N PHE A 337 2.82 -9.70 5.49
CA PHE A 337 1.86 -10.60 6.14
C PHE A 337 0.94 -9.89 7.16
N ALA A 338 1.44 -8.87 7.87
CA ALA A 338 0.65 -8.12 8.84
C ALA A 338 -0.27 -7.06 8.20
N CYS A 339 -0.06 -6.72 6.92
CA CYS A 339 -0.72 -5.61 6.23
C CYS A 339 -1.64 -6.05 5.07
N SER A 340 -2.06 -7.32 5.01
CA SER A 340 -2.85 -7.92 3.91
C SER A 340 -4.25 -7.30 3.73
N LEU A 341 -4.30 -6.04 3.31
CA LEU A 341 -5.51 -5.32 2.91
C LEU A 341 -5.35 -4.51 1.63
N CYS A 342 -4.17 -4.49 0.99
CA CYS A 342 -3.99 -3.88 -0.34
C CYS A 342 -2.76 -4.52 -1.00
N GLY A 343 -2.88 -4.92 -2.27
CA GLY A 343 -1.81 -5.59 -3.02
C GLY A 343 -0.45 -4.89 -2.90
N VAL A 344 0.63 -5.68 -2.84
CA VAL A 344 1.95 -5.23 -2.39
C VAL A 344 2.96 -5.27 -3.54
N LEU A 345 3.58 -4.12 -3.83
CA LEU A 345 4.81 -4.06 -4.60
C LEU A 345 6.03 -4.01 -3.67
N MET A 346 6.86 -5.05 -3.64
CA MET A 346 8.10 -5.03 -2.86
C MET A 346 9.26 -4.48 -3.69
N VAL A 347 10.04 -3.56 -3.10
CA VAL A 347 11.31 -3.04 -3.62
C VAL A 347 12.39 -3.37 -2.60
N ARG A 348 13.34 -4.24 -2.95
CA ARG A 348 14.58 -4.44 -2.18
C ARG A 348 15.59 -3.37 -2.61
N VAL A 349 16.44 -2.90 -1.70
CA VAL A 349 17.57 -2.05 -2.04
C VAL A 349 18.78 -2.48 -1.23
N SER A 350 19.86 -2.84 -1.92
CA SER A 350 21.20 -2.96 -1.32
C SER A 350 22.10 -1.88 -1.94
N ARG A 351 22.71 -1.00 -1.12
CA ARG A 351 23.71 -0.02 -1.64
C ARG A 351 25.08 -0.69 -1.79
N PRO A 352 25.75 -0.63 -2.96
CA PRO A 352 27.17 -0.90 -3.01
C PRO A 352 27.90 0.23 -2.28
N TYR A 353 28.67 -0.10 -1.26
CA TYR A 353 29.49 0.87 -0.55
C TYR A 353 30.64 1.33 -1.45
N LEU A 354 30.69 2.64 -1.72
CA LEU A 354 31.94 3.31 -2.04
C LEU A 354 32.85 3.14 -0.81
N GLN A 355 33.97 2.45 -0.98
CA GLN A 355 35.07 2.50 -0.02
C GLN A 355 35.42 3.97 0.18
N MET A 356 35.11 4.53 1.36
CA MET A 356 35.72 5.79 1.76
C MET A 356 37.19 5.50 2.13
N PRO A 357 38.14 6.36 1.73
CA PRO A 357 39.56 6.20 2.01
C PRO A 357 39.90 6.25 3.50
#